data_AF-A0A4Q7P316-F1
#
_entry.id   AF-A0A4Q7P316-F1
#
_cell.length_a   1.000
_cell.length_b   1.000
_cell.length_c   1.000
_cell.angle_alpha   90.00
_cell.angle_beta   90.00
_cell.angle_gamma   90.00
#
_symmetry.space_group_name_H-M   'P 1'
#
loop_
_entity.id
_entity.type
_entity.pdbx_description
1 polymer ?
#
loop_
_entity_poly.entity_id
_entity_poly.type
_entity_poly.pdbx_seq_one_letter_code
_entity_poly.pdbx_strand_id
1 'polypeptide(L)' 'MDYFLAVNDKQLGICLRMLYAEKIRGFVETVMNEKGKIEFHISIAASPDMFEELRERYQILIS' A
#
# COMPACT_ATOMS: atom_id res chain seq x y z
N MET A 1 -2.48 12.57 3.56
CA MET A 1 -3.29 11.35 3.71
C MET A 1 -2.34 10.22 3.42
N ASP A 2 -2.05 9.38 4.41
CA ASP A 2 -0.96 8.40 4.27
C ASP A 2 -1.44 7.16 3.51
N TYR A 3 -0.59 6.68 2.61
CA TYR A 3 -0.89 5.54 1.75
C TYR A 3 0.36 4.69 1.52
N PHE A 4 0.14 3.40 1.23
CA PHE A 4 1.16 2.53 0.67
C PHE A 4 1.24 2.79 -0.84
N LEU A 5 2.45 3.00 -1.36
CA LEU A 5 2.68 3.14 -2.80
C LEU A 5 3.01 1.78 -3.40
N ALA A 6 2.29 1.39 -4.44
CA ALA A 6 2.67 0.26 -5.29
C ALA A 6 2.81 0.73 -6.74
N VAL A 7 3.98 0.53 -7.34
CA VAL A 7 4.29 0.99 -8.71
C VAL A 7 4.03 -0.06 -9.79
N ASN A 8 3.56 -1.25 -9.38
CA ASN A 8 3.21 -2.37 -10.26
C ASN A 8 2.29 -3.38 -9.54
N ASP A 9 1.73 -4.31 -10.31
CA ASP A 9 0.79 -5.32 -9.81
C ASP A 9 1.39 -6.26 -8.76
N LYS A 10 2.71 -6.54 -8.84
CA LYS A 10 3.41 -7.38 -7.85
C LYS A 10 3.39 -6.70 -6.49
N GLN A 11 3.78 -5.43 -6.43
CA GLN A 11 3.77 -4.63 -5.21
C GLN A 11 2.36 -4.46 -4.65
N LEU A 12 1.37 -4.21 -5.52
CA LEU A 12 -0.04 -4.14 -5.13
C LEU A 12 -0.49 -5.44 -4.48
N GLY A 13 -0.20 -6.59 -5.10
CA GLY A 13 -0.55 -7.90 -4.56
C GLY A 13 0.12 -8.19 -3.22
N ILE A 14 1.37 -7.76 -3.03
CA ILE A 14 2.08 -7.86 -1.74
C ILE A 14 1.36 -7.03 -0.67
N CYS A 15 1.05 -5.76 -0.98
CA CYS A 15 0.34 -4.87 -0.06
C CYS A 15 -1.01 -5.47 0.36
N LEU A 16 -1.84 -5.88 -0.59
CA LEU A 16 -3.16 -6.44 -0.31
C LEU A 16 -3.12 -7.72 0.53
N ARG A 17 -2.15 -8.62 0.27
CA ARG A 17 -1.99 -9.84 1.08
C ARG A 17 -1.53 -9.53 2.51
N MET A 18 -0.63 -8.56 2.68
CA MET A 18 -0.18 -8.10 4.00
C MET A 18 -1.37 -7.52 4.79
N LEU A 19 -2.14 -6.62 4.18
CA LEU A 19 -3.32 -6.04 4.83
C LEU A 19 -4.36 -7.12 5.18
N TYR A 20 -4.58 -8.09 4.30
CA TYR A 20 -5.49 -9.20 4.55
C TYR A 20 -5.05 -10.08 5.74
N ALA A 21 -3.75 -10.35 5.90
CA ALA A 21 -3.22 -11.11 7.03
C ALA A 21 -3.53 -10.43 8.38
N GLU A 22 -3.54 -9.09 8.39
CA GLU A 22 -3.87 -8.26 9.55
C GLU A 22 -5.37 -7.97 9.68
N LYS A 23 -6.20 -8.57 8.81
CA LYS A 23 -7.66 -8.37 8.74
C LYS A 23 -8.06 -6.91 8.48
N ILE A 24 -7.19 -6.16 7.79
CA ILE A 24 -7.41 -4.77 7.42
C ILE A 24 -7.90 -4.69 5.97
N ARG A 25 -8.96 -3.90 5.75
CA ARG A 25 -9.44 -3.59 4.41
C ARG A 25 -8.78 -2.31 3.92
N GLY A 26 -8.04 -2.40 2.82
CA GLY A 26 -7.49 -1.25 2.11
C GLY A 26 -8.42 -0.73 1.01
N PHE A 27 -8.30 0.56 0.72
CA PHE A 27 -8.91 1.22 -0.44
C PHE A 27 -7.80 1.50 -1.44
N VAL A 28 -7.98 1.03 -2.68
CA VAL A 28 -6.99 1.17 -3.75
C VAL A 28 -7.48 2.26 -4.70
N GLU A 29 -6.66 3.29 -4.88
CA GLU A 29 -6.83 4.29 -5.92
C GLU A 29 -5.78 4.05 -7.02
N THR A 30 -6.22 4.06 -8.27
CA THR A 30 -5.35 3.96 -9.44
C THR A 30 -5.04 5.37 -9.93
N VAL A 31 -3.76 5.74 -9.92
CA VAL A 31 -3.29 7.09 -10.21
C VAL A 31 -2.29 7.05 -11.35
N MET A 32 -2.31 8.05 -12.23
CA MET A 32 -1.25 8.28 -13.20
C MET A 32 -0.27 9.29 -12.60
N ASN A 33 1.00 8.90 -12.46
CA ASN A 33 2.02 9.81 -11.95
C ASN A 33 2.51 10.81 -13.02
N GLU A 34 3.35 11.75 -12.61
CA GLU A 34 3.90 12.80 -13.47
C GLU A 34 4.70 12.27 -14.67
N LYS A 35 5.13 11.00 -14.63
CA LYS A 35 5.85 10.32 -15.72
C LYS A 35 4.92 9.55 -16.66
N GLY A 36 3.61 9.70 -16.51
CA GLY A 36 2.59 8.99 -17.30
C GLY A 36 2.50 7.50 -16.97
N LYS A 37 3.03 7.04 -15.82
CA LYS A 37 2.94 5.65 -15.40
C LYS A 37 1.80 5.47 -14.42
N ILE A 38 1.13 4.32 -14.51
CA ILE A 38 0.11 3.92 -13.54
C ILE A 38 0.81 3.46 -12.26
N GLU A 39 0.31 3.94 -11.13
CA GLU A 39 0.65 3.51 -9.78
C GLU A 39 -0.62 3.38 -8.93
N PHE A 40 -0.48 2.72 -7.79
CA PHE A 40 -1.58 2.46 -6.88
C PHE A 40 -1.29 3.10 -5.54
N HIS A 41 -2.23 3.88 -5.04
CA HIS A 41 -2.21 4.44 -3.69
C HIS A 41 -3.19 3.65 -2.84
N ILE A 42 -2.68 2.93 -1.84
CA ILE A 42 -3.50 2.10 -0.95
C ILE A 42 -3.63 2.78 0.40
N SER A 43 -4.83 3.21 0.75
CA SER A 43 -5.14 3.80 2.07
C SER A 43 -5.85 2.80 2.97
N ILE A 44 -5.69 2.94 4.29
CA ILE A 44 -6.32 2.08 5.29
C ILE A 44 -6.95 2.91 6.40
N ALA A 45 -8.03 2.39 6.99
CA ALA A 45 -8.60 2.94 8.23
C ALA A 45 -7.87 2.32 9.42
N ALA A 46 -6.76 2.94 9.83
CA ALA A 46 -5.88 2.46 10.89
C ALA A 46 -5.41 3.63 11.77
N SER A 47 -4.99 3.32 13.00
CA SER A 47 -4.25 4.27 13.83
C SER A 47 -2.88 4.57 13.20
N PRO A 48 -2.30 5.78 13.42
CA PRO A 48 -0.99 6.14 12.88
C PRO A 48 0.13 5.15 13.21
N ASP A 49 0.18 4.65 14.46
CA ASP A 49 1.22 3.70 14.90
C ASP A 49 1.17 2.38 14.10
N MET A 50 -0.03 1.82 13.94
CA MET A 50 -0.25 0.62 13.13
C MET A 50 0.05 0.86 11.64
N PHE A 51 -0.26 2.05 11.12
CA PHE A 51 0.08 2.40 9.74
C PHE A 51 1.59 2.39 9.51
N GLU A 52 2.36 3.02 10.40
CA GLU A 52 3.83 3.07 10.28
C GLU A 52 4.46 1.67 10.44
N GLU A 53 4.00 0.84 11.38
CA GLU A 53 4.47 -0.55 11.51
C GLU A 53 4.26 -1.35 10.21
N LEU A 54 3.06 -1.25 9.63
CA LEU A 54 2.74 -1.91 8.37
C LEU A 54 3.52 -1.33 7.20
N ARG A 55 3.83 -0.03 7.22
CA ARG A 55 4.60 0.65 6.20
C ARG A 55 6.04 0.16 6.19
N GLU A 56 6.68 0.06 7.35
CA GLU A 56 8.02 -0.52 7.48
C GLU A 56 8.04 -1.96 6.96
N ARG A 57 7.07 -2.78 7.39
CA ARG A 57 6.94 -4.17 6.93
C ARG A 57 6.78 -4.25 5.41
N TYR A 58 5.93 -3.40 4.84
CA TYR A 58 5.69 -3.35 3.41
C TYR A 58 6.96 -2.97 2.63
N GLN A 59 7.72 -1.97 3.09
CA GLN A 59 8.99 -1.59 2.46
C GLN A 59 9.99 -2.75 2.41
N ILE A 60 10.08 -3.55 3.47
CA ILE A 60 10.92 -4.76 3.50
C ILE A 60 10.45 -5.80 2.46
N LEU A 61 9.13 -5.98 2.31
CA LEU A 61 8.56 -6.97 1.39
C LEU A 61 8.70 -6.60 -0.09
N ILE A 62 8.85 -5.32 -0.42
CA ILE A 62 8.99 -4.83 -1.79
C ILE A 62 10.41 -4.46 -2.18
N SER A 63 11.36 -4.53 -1.23
CA SER A 63 12.77 -4.25 -1.44
C SER A 63 13.49 -5.33 -2.25
#